data_AF-A0AAU5J4P3-F1
#
_entry.id   AF-A0AAU5J4P3-F1
#
_cell.length_a   1.000
_cell.length_b   1.000
_cell.length_c   1.000
_cell.angle_alpha   90.00
_cell.angle_beta   90.00
_cell.angle_gamma   90.00
#
_symmetry.space_group_name_H-M   'P 1'
#
loop_
_entity.id
_entity.type
_entity.pdbx_description
1 polymer ?
#
loop_
_entity_poly.entity_id
_entity_poly.type
_entity_poly.pdbx_seq_one_letter_code
_entity_poly.pdbx_strand_id
1 'polypeptide(L)'
;MTRRRSPHLPSQGAGLGTAAPFAPRLGDLATDSAREDRLGVVVALPGEGSATTYHLRPPGGGTQWSAPADGTTLRPVPVKATHATMLAGRDAVYDPRARQGSVPVEFHFDDGSTLDGALILTSAELERLHAQTSRLLDAHERTLGGTS
;
A
#
# COMPACT_ATOMS: atom_id res chain seq x y z
N MET A 1 6.43 2.95 -23.11
CA MET A 1 5.03 2.52 -22.87
C MET A 1 4.61 2.99 -21.49
N THR A 2 3.78 4.02 -21.44
CA THR A 2 3.40 4.75 -20.21
C THR A 2 2.42 3.90 -19.40
N ARG A 3 2.85 3.38 -18.25
CA ARG A 3 1.98 2.65 -17.31
C ARG A 3 0.87 3.58 -16.85
N ARG A 4 -0.37 3.32 -17.30
CA ARG A 4 -1.56 3.97 -16.76
C ARG A 4 -1.76 3.44 -15.34
N ARG A 5 -1.31 4.19 -14.34
CA ARG A 5 -1.66 3.95 -12.94
C ARG A 5 -3.18 3.99 -12.86
N SER A 6 -3.81 2.90 -12.44
CA SER A 6 -5.23 2.92 -12.09
C SER A 6 -5.40 3.99 -11.02
N PRO A 7 -6.18 5.06 -11.26
CA PRO A 7 -6.51 5.98 -10.20
C PRO A 7 -7.27 5.18 -9.15
N HIS A 8 -6.82 5.20 -7.91
CA HIS A 8 -7.70 4.80 -6.82
C HIS A 8 -8.90 5.74 -6.89
N LEU A 9 -10.07 5.23 -7.32
CA LEU A 9 -11.28 6.04 -7.36
C LEU A 9 -11.56 6.49 -5.92
N PRO A 10 -11.89 7.78 -5.70
CA PRO A 10 -12.34 8.23 -4.40
C PRO A 10 -13.56 7.41 -3.99
N SER A 11 -13.59 7.02 -2.72
CA SER A 11 -14.66 6.26 -2.08
C SER A 11 -16.03 6.88 -2.42
N GLN A 12 -16.86 6.14 -3.15
CA GLN A 12 -18.26 6.50 -3.34
C GLN A 12 -19.07 6.03 -2.12
N GLY A 13 -19.16 6.89 -1.10
CA GLY A 13 -20.17 6.81 -0.05
C GLY A 13 -19.99 5.72 1.02
N ALA A 14 -19.88 6.16 2.27
CA ALA A 14 -20.11 5.48 3.57
C ALA A 14 -19.47 4.10 3.87
N GLY A 15 -18.96 3.35 2.89
CA GLY A 15 -18.29 2.08 3.07
C GLY A 15 -16.84 2.16 2.64
N LEU A 16 -15.94 1.59 3.43
CA LEU A 16 -14.62 1.21 2.94
C LEU A 16 -14.86 0.21 1.80
N GLY A 17 -14.54 0.59 0.57
CA GLY A 17 -14.68 -0.30 -0.58
C GLY A 17 -13.96 -1.62 -0.31
N THR A 18 -14.63 -2.75 -0.53
CA THR A 18 -13.98 -4.07 -0.45
C THR A 18 -12.83 -4.09 -1.45
N ALA A 19 -11.61 -4.35 -0.98
CA ALA A 19 -10.46 -4.48 -1.85
C ALA A 19 -10.75 -5.53 -2.94
N ALA A 20 -10.36 -5.25 -4.18
CA ALA A 20 -10.47 -6.20 -5.26
C ALA A 20 -9.77 -7.52 -4.88
N PRO A 21 -10.27 -8.69 -5.33
CA PRO A 21 -9.60 -9.95 -5.06
C PRO A 21 -8.14 -9.92 -5.55
N PHE A 22 -7.25 -10.55 -4.79
CA PHE A 22 -5.84 -10.62 -5.13
C PHE A 22 -5.65 -11.34 -6.48
N ALA A 23 -5.05 -10.64 -7.43
CA ALA A 23 -4.71 -11.16 -8.76
C ALA A 23 -3.17 -11.16 -8.88
N PRO A 24 -2.50 -12.30 -8.57
CA PRO A 24 -1.04 -12.37 -8.55
C PRO A 24 -0.43 -12.08 -9.92
N ARG A 25 0.70 -11.39 -9.93
CA ARG A 25 1.50 -11.05 -11.10
C ARG A 25 2.86 -11.72 -11.04
N LEU A 26 3.53 -11.80 -12.19
CA LEU A 26 4.91 -12.27 -12.26
C LEU A 26 5.80 -11.42 -11.34
N GLY A 27 6.55 -12.09 -10.46
CA GLY A 27 7.40 -11.46 -9.46
C GLY A 27 6.71 -11.15 -8.13
N ASP A 28 5.38 -11.26 -8.03
CA ASP A 28 4.69 -11.05 -6.76
C ASP A 28 5.06 -12.14 -5.75
N LEU A 29 5.18 -11.73 -4.49
CA LEU A 29 5.31 -12.64 -3.37
C LEU A 29 3.91 -13.03 -2.86
N ALA A 30 3.66 -14.33 -2.75
CA ALA A 30 2.38 -14.88 -2.31
C ALA A 30 2.58 -16.02 -1.30
N THR A 31 1.64 -16.15 -0.37
CA THR A 31 1.47 -17.39 0.40
C THR A 31 0.45 -18.28 -0.29
N ASP A 32 0.69 -19.59 -0.29
CA ASP A 32 -0.22 -20.59 -0.84
C ASP A 32 -0.88 -21.39 0.28
N SER A 33 -2.17 -21.11 0.53
CA SER A 33 -2.93 -21.75 1.61
C SER A 33 -3.13 -23.24 1.40
N ALA A 34 -3.03 -23.73 0.15
CA ALA A 34 -3.07 -25.17 -0.15
C ALA A 34 -1.74 -25.88 0.18
N ARG A 35 -0.72 -25.13 0.59
CA ARG A 35 0.63 -25.60 0.91
C ARG A 35 1.09 -25.09 2.27
N GLU A 36 0.23 -25.14 3.29
CA GLU A 36 0.57 -24.71 4.67
C GLU A 36 1.10 -23.26 4.71
N ASP A 37 0.46 -22.36 3.96
CA ASP A 37 0.85 -20.95 3.81
C ASP A 37 2.30 -20.75 3.32
N ARG A 38 2.83 -21.73 2.57
CA ARG A 38 4.18 -21.65 2.02
C ARG A 38 4.35 -20.40 1.16
N LEU A 39 5.41 -19.67 1.46
CA LEU A 39 5.82 -18.44 0.79
C LEU A 39 6.55 -18.71 -0.52
N GLY A 40 6.12 -18.08 -1.61
CA GLY A 40 6.77 -18.17 -2.92
C GLY A 40 6.64 -16.91 -3.77
N VAL A 41 7.59 -16.74 -4.68
CA VAL A 41 7.54 -15.75 -5.75
C VAL A 41 6.85 -16.36 -6.97
N VAL A 42 5.88 -15.68 -7.54
CA VAL A 42 5.21 -16.09 -8.78
C VAL A 42 6.18 -15.99 -9.96
N VAL A 43 6.47 -17.10 -10.61
CA VAL A 43 7.45 -17.22 -11.72
C VAL A 43 6.82 -17.64 -13.06
N ALA A 44 5.54 -18.01 -13.06
CA ALA A 44 4.74 -18.15 -14.28
C ALA A 44 3.25 -17.92 -13.97
N LEU A 45 2.54 -17.35 -14.94
CA LEU A 45 1.10 -17.08 -14.88
C LEU A 45 0.33 -18.10 -15.74
N PRO A 46 -0.90 -18.48 -15.35
CA PRO A 46 -1.76 -19.25 -16.23
C PRO A 46 -2.09 -18.44 -17.49
N GLY A 47 -1.99 -19.08 -18.65
CA GLY A 47 -2.19 -18.44 -19.96
C GLY A 47 -0.94 -17.72 -20.52
N GLU A 48 0.17 -17.69 -19.78
CA GLU A 48 1.45 -17.21 -20.30
C GLU A 48 2.30 -18.39 -20.79
N GLY A 49 2.60 -18.40 -22.09
CA GLY A 49 3.26 -19.54 -22.74
C GLY A 49 2.40 -20.80 -22.68
N SER A 50 2.98 -21.91 -22.21
CA SER A 50 2.27 -23.18 -22.03
C SER A 50 1.75 -23.41 -20.61
N ALA A 51 1.90 -22.44 -19.71
CA ALA A 51 1.50 -22.60 -18.32
C ALA A 51 -0.03 -22.56 -18.18
N THR A 52 -0.61 -23.60 -17.58
CA THR A 52 -2.04 -23.69 -17.28
C THR A 52 -2.36 -23.37 -15.83
N THR A 53 -1.34 -23.10 -15.01
CA THR A 53 -1.44 -22.84 -13.56
C THR A 53 -0.44 -21.75 -13.17
N TYR A 54 -0.59 -21.18 -11.97
CA TYR A 54 0.47 -20.34 -11.41
C TYR A 54 1.63 -21.23 -10.98
N HIS A 55 2.85 -20.81 -11.27
CA HIS A 55 4.05 -21.48 -10.74
C HIS A 55 4.75 -20.56 -9.75
N LEU A 56 5.13 -21.11 -8.59
CA LEU A 56 5.79 -20.39 -7.51
C LEU A 56 7.14 -21.04 -7.16
N ARG A 57 8.10 -20.21 -6.76
CA ARG A 57 9.43 -20.66 -6.29
C ARG A 57 9.76 -20.02 -4.93
N PRO A 58 10.44 -20.73 -4.01
CA PRO A 58 10.82 -20.11 -2.74
C PRO A 58 11.76 -18.91 -2.96
N PRO A 59 11.67 -17.86 -2.12
CA PRO A 59 12.68 -16.80 -2.08
C PRO A 59 14.05 -17.43 -1.77
N GLY A 60 15.07 -17.13 -2.59
CA GLY A 60 16.39 -17.78 -2.48
C GLY A 60 16.57 -19.04 -3.33
N GLY A 61 15.54 -19.46 -4.07
CA GLY A 61 15.60 -20.62 -4.97
C GLY A 61 15.12 -21.92 -4.35
N GLY A 62 15.16 -22.99 -5.14
CA GLY A 62 14.69 -24.32 -4.74
C GLY A 62 13.52 -24.84 -5.58
N THR A 63 12.90 -25.92 -5.11
CA THR A 63 11.87 -26.64 -5.87
C THR A 63 10.62 -25.79 -6.05
N GLN A 64 10.29 -25.56 -7.32
CA GLN A 64 9.07 -24.89 -7.75
C GLN A 64 7.84 -25.76 -7.45
N TRP A 65 6.70 -25.11 -7.21
CA TRP A 65 5.39 -25.77 -7.15
C TRP A 65 4.35 -25.01 -7.97
N SER A 66 3.20 -25.63 -8.18
CA SER A 66 2.07 -25.03 -8.90
C SER A 66 0.88 -24.78 -7.96
N ALA A 67 0.14 -23.71 -8.24
CA ALA A 67 -1.12 -23.35 -7.61
C ALA A 67 -2.23 -23.17 -8.67
N PRO A 68 -3.51 -23.43 -8.34
CA PRO A 68 -4.61 -23.40 -9.30
C PRO A 68 -4.71 -22.09 -10.09
N ALA A 69 -5.11 -22.18 -11.36
CA ALA A 69 -5.20 -21.03 -12.28
C ALA A 69 -6.15 -19.92 -11.83
N ASP A 70 -7.13 -20.25 -10.99
CA ASP A 70 -8.05 -19.28 -10.41
C ASP A 70 -7.42 -18.42 -9.30
N GLY A 71 -6.21 -18.76 -8.85
CA GLY A 71 -5.47 -18.03 -7.81
C GLY A 71 -6.13 -18.09 -6.42
N THR A 72 -7.15 -18.93 -6.23
CA THR A 72 -8.00 -18.93 -5.02
C THR A 72 -7.27 -19.38 -3.76
N THR A 73 -6.15 -20.10 -3.90
CA THR A 73 -5.28 -20.52 -2.80
C THR A 73 -4.17 -19.51 -2.51
N LEU A 74 -3.94 -18.56 -3.41
CA LEU A 74 -2.89 -17.56 -3.27
C LEU A 74 -3.39 -16.36 -2.48
N ARG A 75 -2.55 -15.87 -1.57
CA ARG A 75 -2.81 -14.65 -0.79
C ARG A 75 -1.63 -13.70 -0.95
N PRO A 76 -1.87 -12.39 -0.98
CA PRO A 76 -0.78 -11.42 -0.98
C PRO A 76 -0.04 -11.54 0.35
N VAL A 77 1.29 -11.46 0.29
CA VAL A 77 2.07 -11.37 1.52
C VAL A 77 1.90 -9.98 2.09
N PRO A 78 1.43 -9.83 3.34
CA PRO A 78 1.27 -8.51 3.95
C PRO A 78 2.65 -7.87 4.09
N VAL A 79 2.86 -6.77 3.36
CA VAL A 79 4.07 -5.95 3.50
C VAL A 79 3.79 -4.91 4.58
N LYS A 80 4.71 -4.75 5.54
CA LYS A 80 4.49 -3.86 6.67
C LYS A 80 4.87 -2.43 6.28
N ALA A 81 3.92 -1.50 6.41
CA ALA A 81 4.24 -0.08 6.31
C ALA A 81 5.19 0.31 7.45
N THR A 82 6.30 0.94 7.11
CA THR A 82 7.32 1.43 8.05
C THR A 82 7.03 2.86 8.47
N HIS A 83 6.75 3.73 7.50
CA HIS A 83 6.42 5.14 7.71
C HIS A 83 5.65 5.71 6.53
N ALA A 84 5.13 6.92 6.70
CA ALA A 84 4.48 7.68 5.63
C ALA A 84 5.08 9.09 5.54
N THR A 85 5.10 9.64 4.33
CA THR A 85 5.56 11.00 4.05
C THR A 85 4.49 11.76 3.29
N MET A 86 4.46 13.09 3.39
CA MET A 86 3.52 13.89 2.59
C MET A 86 3.90 13.82 1.11
N LEU A 87 2.92 13.60 0.25
CA LEU A 87 3.16 13.47 -1.19
C LEU A 87 3.46 14.84 -1.80
N ALA A 88 4.65 15.01 -2.36
CA ALA A 88 5.11 16.28 -2.91
C ALA A 88 4.21 16.79 -4.05
N GLY A 89 3.94 18.10 -4.06
CA GLY A 89 3.17 18.77 -5.11
C GLY A 89 1.66 18.51 -5.06
N ARG A 90 1.14 17.92 -3.98
CA ARG A 90 -0.31 17.80 -3.73
C ARG A 90 -0.66 18.39 -2.37
N ASP A 91 -1.78 19.10 -2.34
CA ASP A 91 -2.28 19.75 -1.12
C ASP A 91 -3.38 18.93 -0.45
N ALA A 92 -3.62 19.20 0.82
CA ALA A 92 -4.72 18.64 1.57
C ALA A 92 -6.06 19.21 1.07
N VAL A 93 -7.10 18.37 1.08
CA VAL A 93 -8.45 18.77 0.68
C VAL A 93 -9.41 18.50 1.82
N TYR A 94 -10.30 19.43 2.12
CA TYR A 94 -11.41 19.22 3.05
C TYR A 94 -12.69 18.89 2.28
N ASP A 95 -13.29 17.75 2.58
CA ASP A 95 -14.63 17.39 2.09
C ASP A 95 -15.68 17.81 3.14
N PRO A 96 -16.46 18.88 2.88
CA PRO A 96 -17.47 19.34 3.82
C PRO A 96 -18.65 18.37 3.95
N ARG A 97 -18.91 17.52 2.95
CA ARG A 97 -19.99 16.53 3.00
C ARG A 97 -19.64 15.38 3.93
N ALA A 98 -18.39 14.92 3.87
CA ALA A 98 -17.86 13.88 4.76
C ALA A 98 -17.38 14.43 6.11
N ARG A 99 -17.20 15.76 6.23
CA ARG A 99 -16.59 16.45 7.39
C ARG A 99 -15.19 15.94 7.72
N GLN A 100 -14.43 15.63 6.67
CA GLN A 100 -13.11 15.01 6.74
C GLN A 100 -12.09 15.77 5.90
N GLY A 101 -10.86 15.84 6.40
CA GLY A 101 -9.69 16.23 5.61
C GLY A 101 -9.04 15.00 4.98
N SER A 102 -8.46 15.19 3.81
CA SER A 102 -7.67 14.20 3.08
C SER A 102 -6.30 14.80 2.80
N VAL A 103 -5.26 14.21 3.38
CA VAL A 103 -3.86 14.61 3.15
C VAL A 103 -3.20 13.56 2.27
N PRO A 104 -2.76 13.90 1.05
CA PRO A 104 -2.02 12.97 0.19
C PRO A 104 -0.71 12.52 0.85
N VAL A 105 -0.49 11.21 0.93
CA VAL A 105 0.71 10.61 1.54
C VAL A 105 1.30 9.52 0.66
N GLU A 106 2.60 9.30 0.77
CA GLU A 106 3.29 8.13 0.26
C GLU A 106 3.63 7.20 1.44
N PHE A 107 3.16 5.96 1.39
CA PHE A 107 3.53 4.91 2.34
C PHE A 107 4.80 4.22 1.89
N HIS A 108 5.72 4.01 2.82
CA HIS A 108 6.98 3.31 2.61
C HIS A 108 6.94 1.97 3.33
N PHE A 109 7.26 0.90 2.63
CA PHE A 109 7.17 -0.47 3.14
C PHE A 109 8.55 -1.05 3.48
N ASP A 110 8.58 -2.12 4.27
CA ASP A 110 9.81 -2.78 4.71
C ASP A 110 10.59 -3.45 3.56
N ASP A 111 9.91 -3.82 2.48
CA ASP A 111 10.51 -4.29 1.23
C ASP A 111 11.07 -3.17 0.33
N GLY A 112 10.96 -1.91 0.77
CA GLY A 112 11.39 -0.73 0.04
C GLY A 112 10.43 -0.27 -1.06
N SER A 113 9.28 -0.93 -1.23
CA SER A 113 8.23 -0.45 -2.13
C SER A 113 7.51 0.77 -1.54
N THR A 114 6.82 1.52 -2.40
CA THR A 114 5.98 2.65 -2.00
C THR A 114 4.57 2.59 -2.58
N LEU A 115 3.62 3.21 -1.88
CA LEU A 115 2.23 3.33 -2.31
C LEU A 115 1.70 4.74 -2.05
N ASP A 116 1.21 5.38 -3.12
CA ASP A 116 0.45 6.62 -3.03
C ASP A 116 -0.91 6.35 -2.34
N GLY A 117 -1.26 7.16 -1.35
CA GLY A 117 -2.52 7.07 -0.63
C GLY A 117 -2.97 8.41 -0.04
N ALA A 118 -3.94 8.35 0.86
CA ALA A 118 -4.44 9.51 1.57
C ALA A 118 -4.63 9.19 3.06
N LEU A 119 -4.14 10.07 3.92
CA LEU A 119 -4.50 10.09 5.34
C LEU A 119 -5.83 10.83 5.47
N ILE A 120 -6.88 10.08 5.82
CA ILE A 120 -8.22 10.63 6.04
C ILE A 120 -8.36 10.96 7.52
N LEU A 121 -8.71 12.21 7.82
CA LEU A 121 -8.81 12.74 9.18
C LEU A 121 -10.20 13.31 9.40
N THR A 122 -10.83 12.95 10.50
CA THR A 122 -12.02 13.66 10.99
C THR A 122 -11.67 15.09 11.38
N SER A 123 -12.69 15.94 11.53
CA SER A 123 -12.48 17.33 11.98
C SER A 123 -11.75 17.41 13.34
N ALA A 124 -12.06 16.52 14.28
CA ALA A 124 -11.37 16.47 15.57
C ALA A 124 -9.90 16.01 15.46
N GLU A 125 -9.60 15.10 14.53
CA GLU A 125 -8.24 14.66 14.27
C GLU A 125 -7.42 15.73 13.55
N LEU A 126 -8.04 16.52 12.66
CA LEU A 126 -7.40 17.68 12.04
C LEU A 126 -6.98 18.71 13.09
N GLU A 127 -7.88 19.06 14.03
CA GLU A 127 -7.57 19.99 15.12
C GLU A 127 -6.43 19.46 16.01
N ARG A 128 -6.48 18.16 16.35
CA ARG A 128 -5.42 17.51 17.14
C ARG A 128 -4.08 17.53 16.40
N LEU A 129 -4.09 17.19 15.10
CA LEU A 129 -2.89 17.17 14.27
C LEU A 129 -2.30 18.57 14.16
N HIS A 130 -3.12 19.58 13.87
CA HIS A 130 -2.70 20.99 13.83
C HIS A 130 -1.99 21.39 15.12
N ALA A 131 -2.61 21.12 16.28
CA ALA A 131 -2.00 21.44 17.57
C ALA A 131 -0.68 20.69 17.81
N GLN A 132 -0.56 19.44 17.39
CA GLN A 132 0.67 18.66 17.49
C GLN A 132 1.78 19.22 16.58
N THR A 133 1.46 19.53 15.32
CA THR A 133 2.44 20.04 14.37
C THR A 133 2.88 21.46 14.71
N SER A 134 2.00 22.34 15.18
CA SER A 134 2.40 23.68 15.66
C SER A 134 3.43 23.57 16.77
N ARG A 135 3.23 22.68 17.76
CA ARG A 135 4.22 22.48 18.83
C ARG A 135 5.56 21.96 18.32
N LEU A 136 5.57 21.12 17.28
CA LEU A 136 6.81 20.65 16.66
C LEU A 136 7.55 21.77 15.92
N LEU A 137 6.82 22.63 15.21
CA LEU A 137 7.38 23.80 14.53
C LEU A 137 7.95 24.81 15.53
N ASP A 138 7.20 25.14 16.59
CA ASP A 138 7.69 26.03 17.65
C ASP A 138 8.95 25.48 18.32
N ALA A 139 9.06 24.16 18.47
CA ALA A 139 10.24 23.51 19.03
C ALA A 139 11.43 23.59 18.05
N HIS A 140 11.19 23.39 16.76
CA HIS A 140 12.20 23.52 15.72
C HIS A 140 12.77 24.95 15.63
N GLU A 141 11.91 25.97 15.67
CA GLU A 141 12.32 27.38 15.68
C GLU A 141 13.19 27.71 16.89
N ARG A 142 12.84 27.20 18.08
CA ARG A 142 13.65 27.36 19.30
C ARG A 142 15.02 26.71 19.18
N THR A 143 15.12 25.55 18.53
CA THR A 143 16.43 24.91 18.27
C THR A 143 17.29 25.74 17.33
N LEU A 144 16.69 26.36 16.30
CA LEU A 144 17.42 27.24 15.38
C LEU A 144 17.84 28.56 16.04
N GLY A 145 16.97 29.18 16.84
CA GLY A 145 17.22 30.43 17.54
C GLY A 145 18.14 30.33 18.77
N GLY A 146 18.45 29.11 19.23
CA GLY A 146 19.34 28.84 20.37
C GLY A 146 20.83 28.76 20.04
N THR A 147 21.26 29.16 18.84
CA THR A 147 22.67 29.16 18.39
C THR A 147 23.28 30.57 18.34
N SER A 148 23.01 31.40 19.35
CA SER A 148 23.74 32.67 19.57
C SER A 148 24.62 32.61 20.80
#